data_AF-A0A7S4VUY7-F1
#
_entry.id   AF-A0A7S4VUY7-F1
#
_cell.length_a   1.000
_cell.length_b   1.000
_cell.length_c   1.000
_cell.angle_alpha   90.00
_cell.angle_beta   90.00
_cell.angle_gamma   90.00
#
_symmetry.space_group_name_H-M   'P 1'
#
loop_
_entity.id
_entity.type
_entity.pdbx_description
1 polymer ?
#
loop_
_entity_poly.entity_id
_entity_poly.type
_entity_poly.pdbx_seq_one_letter_code
_entity_poly.pdbx_strand_id
1 'polypeptide(L)'
;MTNHPQESSTSKTTSSLPLTKTIICLSGYTTTHKNTLHTQIQSLGGTYVRDLDTSIVTHLLVSSSSSSGKESAKYKQAAKKRMYGGGSIEILTEEWLRECWR
;
A
#
# COMPACT_ATOMS: atom_id res chain seq x y z
N MET A 1 33.72 35.41 -7.69
CA MET A 1 32.94 34.87 -6.55
C MET A 1 32.22 33.64 -7.09
N THR A 2 32.87 32.46 -7.10
CA THR A 2 32.73 31.43 -6.04
C THR A 2 31.29 30.89 -6.08
N ASN A 3 30.95 29.70 -6.58
CA ASN A 3 31.58 28.37 -6.50
C ASN A 3 31.15 27.43 -7.64
N HIS A 4 31.97 26.40 -7.83
CA HIS A 4 31.79 25.16 -8.61
C HIS A 4 31.11 24.07 -7.70
N PRO A 5 30.98 22.78 -8.07
CA PRO A 5 29.75 22.12 -8.54
C PRO A 5 29.31 20.90 -7.67
N GLN A 6 28.13 20.32 -7.92
CA GLN A 6 27.87 18.89 -7.61
C GLN A 6 26.98 18.26 -8.69
N GLU A 7 27.63 17.42 -9.49
CA GLU A 7 27.00 16.34 -10.23
C GLU A 7 26.21 15.43 -9.28
N SER A 8 24.98 15.08 -9.65
CA SER A 8 24.42 13.78 -9.34
C SER A 8 23.76 13.32 -10.64
N SER A 9 24.49 12.65 -11.53
CA SER A 9 24.76 11.22 -11.42
C SER A 9 23.56 10.47 -10.88
N THR A 10 22.60 10.16 -11.75
CA THR A 10 22.47 8.78 -12.24
C THR A 10 21.31 8.70 -13.22
N SER A 11 21.65 8.44 -14.47
CA SER A 11 20.87 7.53 -15.31
C SER A 11 20.40 6.34 -14.48
N LYS A 12 19.11 6.20 -14.21
CA LYS A 12 18.53 4.93 -13.75
C LYS A 12 17.42 4.56 -14.70
N THR A 13 17.70 3.53 -15.49
CA THR A 13 16.73 2.62 -16.08
C THR A 13 15.52 2.51 -15.13
N THR A 14 14.35 2.95 -15.56
CA THR A 14 13.13 2.86 -14.75
C THR A 14 12.68 1.40 -14.69
N SER A 15 13.37 0.60 -13.88
CA SER A 15 12.80 -0.62 -13.32
C SER A 15 11.73 -0.16 -12.34
N SER A 16 10.50 0.03 -12.82
CA SER A 16 9.38 0.37 -11.96
C SER A 16 9.32 -0.64 -10.82
N LEU A 17 9.39 -0.15 -9.58
CA LEU A 17 9.19 -1.00 -8.41
C LEU A 17 7.78 -1.60 -8.48
N PRO A 18 7.56 -2.83 -7.98
CA PRO A 18 6.33 -3.58 -8.24
C PRO A 18 5.07 -2.93 -7.66
N LEU A 19 5.20 -2.04 -6.66
CA LEU A 19 4.07 -1.29 -6.07
C LEU A 19 4.06 0.19 -6.46
N THR A 20 4.75 0.56 -7.53
CA THR A 20 4.72 1.93 -8.04
C THR A 20 3.27 2.34 -8.34
N LYS A 21 2.83 3.47 -7.78
CA LYS A 21 1.46 4.01 -7.86
C LYS A 21 0.39 3.22 -7.09
N THR A 22 0.78 2.30 -6.24
CA THR A 22 -0.14 1.57 -5.37
C THR A 22 -0.32 2.33 -4.06
N ILE A 23 -1.56 2.68 -3.72
CA ILE A 23 -1.94 3.26 -2.42
C ILE A 23 -2.65 2.19 -1.60
N ILE A 24 -2.04 1.84 -0.47
CA ILE A 24 -2.37 0.69 0.35
C ILE A 24 -2.85 1.13 1.74
N CYS A 25 -4.00 0.63 2.16
CA CYS A 25 -4.48 0.77 3.53
C CYS A 25 -4.42 -0.58 4.26
N LEU A 26 -4.18 -0.56 5.56
CA LEU A 26 -4.10 -1.77 6.40
C LEU A 26 -5.30 -1.85 7.37
N SER A 27 -5.92 -3.04 7.47
CA SER A 27 -7.00 -3.33 8.43
C SER A 27 -6.79 -4.66 9.18
N GLY A 28 -7.11 -4.69 10.47
CA GLY A 28 -7.01 -5.91 11.30
C GLY A 28 -5.60 -6.28 11.78
N TYR A 29 -4.58 -5.46 11.54
CA TYR A 29 -3.21 -5.68 11.99
C TYR A 29 -2.87 -4.92 13.28
N THR A 30 -1.98 -5.47 14.11
CA THR A 30 -1.41 -4.77 15.28
C THR A 30 -0.50 -3.61 14.83
N THR A 31 -0.24 -2.65 15.71
CA THR A 31 0.60 -1.49 15.40
C THR A 31 2.01 -1.89 14.94
N THR A 32 2.63 -2.85 15.61
CA THR A 32 3.95 -3.37 15.24
C THR A 32 3.93 -3.99 13.85
N HIS A 33 2.93 -4.82 13.56
CA HIS A 33 2.80 -5.49 12.25
C HIS A 33 2.53 -4.48 11.13
N LYS A 34 1.72 -3.45 11.39
CA LYS A 34 1.50 -2.35 10.43
C LYS A 34 2.79 -1.61 10.09
N ASN A 35 3.68 -1.41 11.06
CA ASN A 35 4.97 -0.76 10.82
C ASN A 35 5.86 -1.62 9.91
N THR A 36 5.92 -2.93 10.17
CA THR A 36 6.64 -3.88 9.29
C THR A 36 6.08 -3.90 7.87
N LEU A 37 4.76 -3.89 7.69
CA LEU A 37 4.13 -3.83 6.37
C LEU A 37 4.36 -2.48 5.70
N HIS A 38 4.33 -1.38 6.44
CA HIS A 38 4.60 -0.03 5.92
C HIS A 38 6.00 0.06 5.32
N THR A 39 7.03 -0.40 6.05
CA THR A 39 8.40 -0.44 5.53
C THR A 39 8.50 -1.27 4.25
N GLN A 40 7.81 -2.42 4.18
CA GLN A 40 7.78 -3.26 2.98
C GLN A 40 7.12 -2.57 1.80
N ILE A 41 5.97 -1.93 2.02
CA ILE A 41 5.23 -1.20 1.00
C ILE A 41 6.09 -0.07 0.41
N GLN A 42 6.77 0.70 1.27
CA GLN A 42 7.65 1.78 0.82
C GLN A 42 8.87 1.28 0.05
N SER A 43 9.47 0.17 0.49
CA SER A 43 10.61 -0.44 -0.21
C SER A 43 10.25 -0.90 -1.62
N LEU A 44 8.99 -1.26 -1.85
CA LEU A 44 8.47 -1.63 -3.17
C LEU A 44 7.87 -0.45 -3.95
N GLY A 45 8.04 0.79 -3.49
CA GLY A 45 7.58 2.00 -4.17
C GLY A 45 6.08 2.31 -3.98
N GLY A 46 5.41 1.61 -3.07
CA GLY A 46 4.00 1.85 -2.72
C GLY A 46 3.85 2.93 -1.64
N THR A 47 2.63 3.44 -1.51
CA THR A 47 2.24 4.43 -0.50
C THR A 47 1.32 3.79 0.54
N TYR A 48 1.68 3.89 1.81
CA TYR A 48 0.83 3.46 2.92
C TYR A 48 -0.02 4.61 3.44
N VAL A 49 -1.32 4.36 3.65
CA VAL A 49 -2.23 5.29 4.31
C VAL A 49 -2.91 4.67 5.53
N ARG A 50 -3.01 5.45 6.61
CA ARG A 50 -3.59 4.99 7.88
C ARG A 50 -5.10 4.79 7.78
N ASP A 51 -5.80 5.72 7.16
CA ASP A 51 -7.25 5.71 7.03
C ASP A 51 -7.66 5.30 5.62
N LEU A 52 -8.82 4.65 5.52
CA LEU A 52 -9.34 4.20 4.24
C LEU A 52 -10.07 5.35 3.56
N ASP A 53 -9.37 6.04 2.67
CA ASP A 53 -10.00 6.96 1.73
C ASP A 53 -10.30 6.25 0.43
N THR A 54 -11.58 5.93 0.21
CA THR A 54 -12.03 5.16 -0.96
C THR A 54 -11.88 5.87 -2.29
N SER A 55 -11.47 7.15 -2.31
CA SER A 55 -11.20 7.89 -3.54
C SER A 55 -9.78 7.70 -4.06
N ILE A 56 -8.81 7.44 -3.16
CA ILE A 56 -7.39 7.34 -3.51
C ILE A 56 -6.80 5.95 -3.23
N VAL A 57 -7.37 5.21 -2.28
CA VAL A 57 -6.88 3.87 -1.95
C VAL A 57 -7.18 2.92 -3.09
N THR A 58 -6.13 2.24 -3.54
CA THR A 58 -6.20 1.23 -4.61
C THR A 58 -6.31 -0.19 -4.03
N HIS A 59 -5.72 -0.42 -2.85
CA HIS A 59 -5.63 -1.73 -2.24
C HIS A 59 -5.87 -1.64 -0.73
N LEU A 60 -6.70 -2.53 -0.20
CA LEU A 60 -6.90 -2.72 1.23
C LEU A 60 -6.34 -4.09 1.62
N LEU A 61 -5.26 -4.09 2.40
CA LEU A 61 -4.73 -5.31 3.02
C LEU A 61 -5.50 -5.59 4.31
N VAL A 62 -5.95 -6.82 4.44
CA VAL A 62 -6.74 -7.31 5.57
C VAL A 62 -6.01 -8.48 6.20
N SER A 63 -5.84 -8.43 7.52
CA SER A 63 -5.23 -9.55 8.25
C SER A 63 -6.10 -10.80 8.10
N SER A 64 -5.52 -11.88 7.59
CA SER A 64 -6.21 -13.17 7.44
C SER A 64 -6.45 -13.84 8.80
N SER A 65 -5.55 -13.59 9.77
CA SER A 65 -5.61 -14.16 11.12
C SER A 65 -6.61 -13.49 12.07
N SER A 66 -7.25 -12.39 11.67
CA SER A 66 -8.16 -11.65 12.55
C SER A 66 -9.54 -11.48 11.92
N SER A 67 -10.58 -11.97 12.60
CA SER A 67 -11.99 -11.70 12.26
C SER A 67 -12.26 -10.18 12.17
N SER A 68 -11.56 -9.40 13.00
CA SER A 68 -11.59 -7.93 12.98
C SER A 68 -11.24 -7.33 11.62
N GLY A 69 -10.45 -8.01 10.79
CA GLY A 69 -10.14 -7.58 9.43
C GLY A 69 -11.39 -7.55 8.55
N LYS A 70 -12.09 -8.69 8.43
CA LYS A 70 -13.28 -8.86 7.59
C LYS A 70 -14.52 -8.16 8.15
N GLU A 71 -14.56 -7.92 9.45
CA GLU A 71 -15.70 -7.24 10.09
C GLU A 71 -15.50 -5.73 10.24
N SER A 72 -14.29 -5.22 9.96
CA SER A 72 -13.97 -3.79 10.09
C SER A 72 -14.83 -2.90 9.19
N ALA A 73 -15.10 -1.68 9.66
CA ALA A 73 -15.73 -0.64 8.86
C ALA A 73 -14.98 -0.39 7.54
N LYS A 74 -13.64 -0.46 7.57
CA LYS A 74 -12.77 -0.36 6.40
C LYS A 74 -13.07 -1.45 5.36
N TYR A 75 -13.17 -2.71 5.77
CA TYR A 75 -13.50 -3.81 4.85
C TYR A 75 -14.87 -3.58 4.21
N LYS A 76 -15.89 -3.24 5.00
CA LYS A 76 -17.25 -2.98 4.51
C LYS A 76 -17.27 -1.81 3.51
N GLN A 77 -16.53 -0.74 3.78
CA GLN A 77 -16.40 0.41 2.88
C GLN A 77 -15.71 0.04 1.57
N ALA A 78 -14.58 -0.66 1.61
CA ALA A 78 -13.88 -1.13 0.41
C ALA A 78 -14.74 -2.09 -0.41
N ALA A 79 -15.42 -3.05 0.24
CA ALA A 79 -16.31 -4.00 -0.41
C ALA A 79 -17.51 -3.30 -1.07
N LYS A 80 -18.12 -2.33 -0.39
CA LYS A 80 -19.20 -1.51 -0.95
C LYS A 80 -18.73 -0.70 -2.17
N LYS A 81 -17.53 -0.10 -2.10
CA LYS A 81 -16.94 0.65 -3.21
C LYS A 81 -16.68 -0.25 -4.43
N ARG A 82 -16.17 -1.46 -4.20
CA ARG A 82 -15.97 -2.48 -5.23
C ARG A 82 -17.29 -2.92 -5.89
N MET A 83 -18.35 -3.08 -5.09
CA MET A 83 -19.64 -3.61 -5.58
C MET A 83 -20.51 -2.56 -6.28
N TYR A 84 -20.53 -1.32 -5.80
CA TYR A 84 -21.48 -0.30 -6.26
C TYR A 84 -20.83 1.02 -6.72
N GLY A 85 -19.53 1.21 -6.45
CA GLY A 85 -18.93 2.53 -6.41
C GLY A 85 -18.05 2.92 -7.59
N GLY A 86 -18.10 2.16 -8.70
CA GLY A 86 -17.34 2.40 -9.93
C GLY A 86 -15.82 2.46 -9.76
N GLY A 87 -15.30 2.08 -8.58
CA GLY A 87 -13.89 2.18 -8.22
C GLY A 87 -13.26 0.82 -7.98
N SER A 88 -11.97 0.72 -8.28
CA SER A 88 -11.19 -0.51 -8.17
C SER A 88 -10.40 -0.53 -6.86
N ILE A 89 -11.06 -0.85 -5.75
CA ILE A 89 -10.35 -1.18 -4.51
C ILE A 89 -10.21 -2.70 -4.43
N GLU A 90 -8.99 -3.19 -4.54
CA GLU A 90 -8.69 -4.61 -4.35
C GLU A 90 -8.50 -4.90 -2.86
N ILE A 91 -9.18 -5.95 -2.38
CA ILE A 91 -9.09 -6.38 -0.98
C ILE A 91 -8.23 -7.64 -0.96
N LEU A 92 -7.05 -7.54 -0.34
CA LEU A 92 -6.01 -8.57 -0.36
C LEU A 92 -5.53 -8.90 1.06
N THR A 93 -4.68 -9.92 1.18
CA THR A 93 -3.98 -10.26 2.44
C THR A 93 -2.49 -9.92 2.33
N GLU A 94 -1.78 -9.95 3.46
CA GLU A 94 -0.33 -9.70 3.50
C GLU A 94 0.49 -10.67 2.62
N GLU A 95 -0.05 -11.85 2.29
CA GLU A 95 0.60 -12.81 1.40
C GLU A 95 0.85 -12.22 0.01
N TRP A 96 -0.09 -11.42 -0.51
CA TRP A 96 0.12 -10.73 -1.79
C TRP A 96 1.32 -9.78 -1.74
N LEU A 97 1.46 -9.03 -0.63
CA LEU A 97 2.60 -8.11 -0.47
C LEU A 97 3.92 -8.89 -0.43
N ARG A 98 3.92 -10.09 0.17
CA ARG A 98 5.10 -10.97 0.22
C ARG A 98 5.47 -11.51 -1.16
N GLU A 99 4.51 -11.79 -2.02
CA GLU A 99 4.79 -12.23 -3.40
C GLU A 99 5.38 -11.11 -4.24
N CYS A 100 5.07 -9.83 -3.97
CA CYS A 100 5.73 -8.69 -4.63
C CYS A 100 7.20 -8.49 -4.22
N TRP A 101 7.67 -9.18 -3.17
CA TRP A 101 9.07 -9.16 -2.72
C TRP A 101 9.94 -10.26 -3.34
N ARG A 102 9.33 -11.21 -4.05
CA ARG A 102 10.05 -12.27 -4.78
C ARG A 102 10.56 -11.76 -6.13
#